data_AF-A0A951PKW8-F1
#
_entry.id   AF-A0A951PKW8-F1
#
_cell.length_a   1.000
_cell.length_b   1.000
_cell.length_c   1.000
_cell.angle_alpha   90.00
_cell.angle_beta   90.00
_cell.angle_gamma   90.00
#
_symmetry.space_group_name_H-M   'P 1'
#
loop_
_entity.id
_entity.type
_entity.pdbx_description
1 polymer ?
#
loop_
_entity_poly.entity_id
_entity_poly.type
_entity_poly.pdbx_seq_one_letter_code
_entity_poly.pdbx_strand_id
1 'polypeptide(L)' 'MLERGGEYFWELRKSLTDSDRNLLQHLVKGKTPTLQDKAVLRKLERKEILKKTKSGYSFQVPLVQNYVEQVVEEEE' A
#
# COMPACT_ATOMS: atom_id res chain seq x y z
N MET A 1 0.17 21.07 -7.89
CA MET A 1 1.05 21.35 -6.74
C MET A 1 1.21 20.07 -5.93
N LEU A 2 2.12 19.20 -6.38
CA LEU A 2 2.53 17.92 -5.76
C LEU A 2 4.04 17.96 -5.41
N GLU A 3 4.65 19.15 -5.39
CA GLU A 3 6.09 19.30 -5.51
C GLU A 3 6.90 18.83 -4.28
N ARG A 4 6.25 18.63 -3.12
CA ARG A 4 6.87 17.96 -1.94
C ARG A 4 6.31 16.56 -1.65
N GLY A 5 5.08 16.27 -2.04
CA GLY A 5 4.48 14.95 -1.87
C GLY A 5 5.06 13.91 -2.85
N GLY A 6 5.39 14.36 -4.07
CA GLY A 6 5.92 13.49 -5.12
C GLY A 6 7.21 12.77 -4.73
N GLU A 7 8.14 13.45 -4.03
CA GLU A 7 9.39 12.83 -3.57
C GLU A 7 9.13 11.71 -2.56
N TYR A 8 8.24 11.92 -1.59
CA TYR A 8 7.84 10.89 -0.63
C TYR A 8 7.25 9.66 -1.33
N PHE A 9 6.30 9.86 -2.26
CA PHE A 9 5.68 8.73 -2.96
C PHE A 9 6.63 8.03 -3.92
N TRP A 10 7.57 8.76 -4.51
CA TRP A 10 8.59 8.17 -5.36
C TRP A 10 9.57 7.31 -4.57
N GLU A 11 10.06 7.80 -3.43
CA GLU A 11 10.90 7.03 -2.51
C GLU A 11 10.13 5.83 -1.92
N LEU A 12 8.86 6.03 -1.56
CA LEU A 12 7.98 4.95 -1.11
C LEU A 12 7.89 3.86 -2.18
N ARG A 13 7.53 4.22 -3.41
CA ARG A 13 7.40 3.29 -4.54
C ARG A 13 8.70 2.53 -4.78
N LYS A 14 9.85 3.20 -4.75
CA LYS A 14 11.17 2.57 -4.88
C LYS A 14 11.47 1.57 -3.76
N SER A 15 11.04 1.86 -2.54
CA SER A 15 11.26 0.97 -1.39
C SER A 15 10.41 -0.30 -1.42
N LEU A 16 9.36 -0.34 -2.26
CA LEU A 16 8.39 -1.42 -2.33
C LEU A 16 8.74 -2.43 -3.44
N THR A 17 8.69 -3.72 -3.09
CA THR A 17 8.85 -4.81 -4.06
C THR A 17 7.54 -5.04 -4.83
N ASP A 18 7.58 -5.81 -5.91
CA ASP A 18 6.38 -6.12 -6.70
C ASP A 18 5.31 -6.83 -5.85
N SER A 19 5.70 -7.75 -4.97
CA SER A 19 4.77 -8.38 -4.02
C SER A 19 4.15 -7.38 -3.04
N ASP A 20 4.90 -6.35 -2.61
CA ASP A 20 4.34 -5.29 -1.76
C ASP A 20 3.28 -4.51 -2.55
N ARG A 21 3.61 -4.10 -3.78
CA ARG A 21 2.73 -3.31 -4.66
C ARG A 21 1.46 -4.08 -5.01
N ASN A 22 1.59 -5.33 -5.43
CA ASN A 22 0.45 -6.20 -5.75
C ASN A 22 -0.50 -6.36 -4.55
N LEU A 23 0.05 -6.50 -3.33
CA LEU A 23 -0.78 -6.60 -2.14
C LEU A 23 -1.51 -5.29 -1.82
N LEU A 24 -0.84 -4.15 -1.95
CA LEU A 24 -1.47 -2.84 -1.76
C LEU A 24 -2.57 -2.58 -2.80
N GLN A 25 -2.34 -2.94 -4.06
CA GLN A 25 -3.34 -2.89 -5.14
C GLN A 25 -4.54 -3.80 -4.84
N HIS A 26 -4.31 -5.01 -4.35
CA HIS A 26 -5.37 -5.92 -3.93
C HIS A 26 -6.23 -5.34 -2.80
N LEU A 27 -5.60 -4.69 -1.82
CA LEU A 27 -6.31 -4.06 -0.71
C LEU A 27 -7.22 -2.91 -1.16
N VAL A 28 -6.76 -2.03 -2.06
CA VAL A 28 -7.61 -0.95 -2.59
C VAL A 28 -8.74 -1.49 -3.47
N LYS A 29 -8.54 -2.61 -4.17
CA LYS A 29 -9.59 -3.33 -4.91
C LYS A 29 -10.54 -4.14 -4.00
N GLY A 30 -10.43 -4.00 -2.68
CA GLY A 30 -11.28 -4.69 -1.71
C GLY A 30 -11.04 -6.20 -1.58
N LYS A 31 -9.93 -6.72 -2.12
CA LYS A 31 -9.58 -8.15 -1.99
C LYS A 31 -9.01 -8.44 -0.61
N THR A 32 -9.42 -9.55 -0.03
CA THR A 32 -8.92 -10.02 1.27
C THR A 32 -7.52 -10.65 1.10
N PRO A 33 -6.52 -10.23 1.90
CA PRO A 33 -5.22 -10.89 1.92
C PRO A 33 -5.30 -12.36 2.31
N THR A 34 -4.42 -13.18 1.73
CA THR A 34 -4.33 -14.61 1.99
C THR A 34 -3.26 -14.95 3.02
N LEU A 35 -3.16 -16.22 3.41
CA LEU A 35 -2.10 -16.70 4.31
C LEU A 35 -0.69 -16.54 3.71
N GLN A 36 -0.57 -16.55 2.38
CA GLN A 36 0.71 -16.39 1.68
C GLN A 36 1.23 -14.95 1.79
N ASP A 37 0.33 -13.98 1.96
CA ASP A 37 0.66 -12.55 2.08
C ASP A 37 1.18 -12.17 3.48
N LYS A 38 1.17 -13.10 4.45
CA LYS A 38 1.48 -12.82 5.85
C LYS A 38 2.85 -12.16 6.07
N ALA A 39 3.86 -12.56 5.31
CA ALA A 39 5.20 -11.97 5.39
C ALA A 39 5.19 -10.51 4.87
N VAL A 40 4.49 -10.28 3.76
CA VAL A 40 4.34 -8.95 3.13
C VAL A 40 3.52 -8.02 4.03
N LEU A 41 2.41 -8.49 4.61
CA LEU A 41 1.59 -7.73 5.57
C LEU A 41 2.41 -7.26 6.76
N ARG A 42 3.19 -8.15 7.38
CA ARG A 42 4.06 -7.80 8.51
C ARG A 42 5.14 -6.80 8.13
N LYS A 43 5.70 -6.92 6.92
CA LYS A 43 6.70 -5.98 6.40
C LYS A 43 6.08 -4.60 6.19
N LEU A 44 4.91 -4.52 5.57
CA LEU A 44 4.18 -3.28 5.35
C LEU A 44 3.69 -2.64 6.65
N GLU A 45 3.36 -3.45 7.66
CA GLU A 45 3.05 -3.00 9.03
C GLU A 45 4.28 -2.38 9.70
N ARG A 46 5.44 -3.02 9.63
CA ARG A 46 6.70 -2.47 10.16
C ARG A 46 7.17 -1.20 9.45
N LYS A 47 6.77 -1.03 8.19
CA LYS A 47 7.00 0.20 7.41
C LYS A 47 5.96 1.29 7.69
N GLU A 48 5.02 1.06 8.60
CA GLU A 48 3.93 1.99 8.94
C GLU A 48 3.03 2.36 7.75
N ILE A 49 2.98 1.49 6.73
CA ILE A 49 2.12 1.65 5.56
C ILE A 49 0.73 1.09 5.87
N LEU A 50 0.70 -0.10 6.47
CA LEU A 50 -0.50 -0.77 6.92
C LEU A 50 -0.55 -0.82 8.44
N LYS A 51 -1.74 -0.82 9.01
CA LYS A 51 -1.97 -1.13 10.41
C LYS A 51 -2.92 -2.30 10.52
N LYS A 52 -2.67 -3.18 11.48
CA LYS A 52 -3.60 -4.25 11.82
C LYS A 52 -4.80 -3.68 12.57
N THR A 53 -6.00 -4.02 12.13
CA THR A 53 -7.27 -3.64 12.75
C THR A 53 -8.03 -4.88 13.23
N LYS A 54 -9.15 -4.67 13.93
CA LYS A 54 -10.05 -5.77 14.32
C LYS A 54 -10.66 -6.49 13.10
N SER A 55 -10.76 -5.81 11.97
CA SER A 55 -11.36 -6.32 10.72
C SER A 55 -10.31 -6.79 9.70
N GLY A 56 -9.01 -6.73 10.00
CA GLY A 56 -7.95 -7.13 9.08
C GLY A 56 -6.80 -6.13 9.06
N TYR A 57 -6.55 -5.53 7.89
CA TYR A 57 -5.53 -4.50 7.71
C TYR A 57 -6.14 -3.29 7.02
N SER A 58 -5.66 -2.10 7.37
CA SER A 58 -6.00 -0.86 6.67
C SER A 58 -4.76 0.00 6.47
N PHE A 59 -4.83 0.93 5.53
CA PHE A 59 -3.77 1.92 5.35
C PHE A 59 -3.66 2.79 6.61
N GLN A 60 -2.43 2.94 7.10
CA GLN A 60 -2.14 3.80 8.23
C GLN A 60 -2.15 5.28 7.84
N VAL A 61 -1.67 5.58 6.62
CA VAL A 61 -1.60 6.93 6.06
C VAL A 61 -2.60 7.05 4.89
N PRO A 62 -3.68 7.86 5.02
CA PRO A 62 -4.69 8.01 3.96
C PRO A 62 -4.12 8.46 2.62
N LEU A 63 -3.10 9.32 2.64
CA LEU A 63 -2.42 9.78 1.43
C LEU A 63 -1.73 8.64 0.66
N VAL A 64 -1.26 7.60 1.35
CA VAL A 64 -0.69 6.41 0.68
C VAL A 64 -1.78 5.58 0.02
N GLN A 65 -2.96 5.49 0.65
CA GLN A 65 -4.11 4.82 0.03
C GLN A 65 -4.51 5.54 -1.27
N ASN A 66 -4.72 6.86 -1.21
CA ASN A 66 -5.07 7.66 -2.40
C ASN A 66 -4.03 7.51 -3.52
N TYR A 67 -2.75 7.48 -3.17
CA TYR A 67 -1.68 7.25 -4.14
C TYR A 67 -1.79 5.88 -4.81
N VAL A 68 -2.02 4.81 -4.05
CA VAL A 68 -2.17 3.46 -4.60
C VAL A 68 -3.44 3.36 -5.45
N GLU A 69 -4.53 4.00 -5.05
CA GLU A 69 -5.77 4.10 -5.84
C GLU A 69 -5.52 4.79 -7.18
N GLN A 70 -4.84 5.94 -7.20
CA GLN A 70 -4.47 6.64 -8.44
C GLN A 70 -3.60 5.79 -9.36
N VAL A 71 -2.58 5.11 -8.82
CA VAL A 71 -1.72 4.23 -9.63
C VAL A 71 -2.51 3.06 -10.22
N VAL A 72 -3.50 2.54 -9.51
CA VAL A 72 -4.38 1.49 -10.01
C VAL A 72 -5.29 1.99 -11.12
N GLU A 73 -5.84 3.19 -10.99
CA GLU A 73 -6.68 3.82 -12.03
C GLU A 73 -5.89 4.13 -13.30
N GLU A 74 -4.61 4.50 -13.20
CA GLU A 74 -3.75 4.76 -14.37
C GLU A 74 -3.27 3.49 -15.10
N GLU A 75 -3.34 2.31 -14.45
CA GLU A 75 -2.94 1.00 -15.01
C GLU A 75 -4.12 0.24 -15.67
N GLU A 76 -5.36 0.75 -15.58
CA GLU A 76 -6.57 0.19 -16.23
C GLU A 76 -6.90 0.87 -17.56
#